data_AF-A0AAU7M668-F1
#
_entry.id   AF-A0AAU7M668-F1
#
_cell.length_a   1.000
_cell.length_b   1.000
_cell.length_c   1.000
_cell.angle_alpha   90.00
_cell.angle_beta   90.00
_cell.angle_gamma   90.00
#
_symmetry.space_group_name_H-M   'P 1'
#
loop_
_entity.id
_entity.type
_entity.pdbx_description
1 polymer ?
#
loop_
_entity_poly.entity_id
_entity_poly.type
_entity_poly.pdbx_seq_one_letter_code
_entity_poly.pdbx_strand_id
1 'polypeptide(L)' 'MSVIETFDADAVVLVASMVVDAHQGGRACPQCTDDGCGQEAWAADILAQHAADRAAFCERVAAW' A
#
# COMPACT_ATOMS: atom_id res chain seq x y z
N MET A 1 -22.92 14.35 -0.99
CA MET A 1 -22.88 13.02 -0.35
C MET A 1 -21.78 12.25 -1.06
N SER A 2 -20.61 12.10 -0.45
CA SER A 2 -19.50 11.35 -1.06
C SER A 2 -19.82 9.86 -0.90
N VAL A 3 -19.81 9.13 -2.02
CA VAL A 3 -19.85 7.66 -2.00
C VAL A 3 -18.47 7.21 -1.54
N ILE A 4 -18.38 6.69 -0.31
CA ILE A 4 -17.19 5.95 0.11
C ILE A 4 -17.32 4.59 -0.56
N GLU A 5 -16.65 4.43 -1.70
CA GLU A 5 -16.51 3.11 -2.31
C GLU A 5 -15.56 2.29 -1.43
N THR A 6 -16.09 1.23 -0.82
CA THR A 6 -15.27 0.24 -0.12
C THR A 6 -14.53 -0.57 -1.17
N PHE A 7 -13.21 -0.35 -1.26
CA PHE A 7 -12.32 -1.20 -2.02
C PHE A 7 -11.99 -2.45 -1.21
N ASP A 8 -11.87 -3.57 -1.93
CA ASP A 8 -11.33 -4.80 -1.37
C ASP A 8 -9.88 -4.61 -0.93
N ALA A 9 -9.49 -5.23 0.18
CA ALA A 9 -8.16 -5.04 0.78
C ALA A 9 -7.05 -5.49 -0.17
N ASP A 10 -7.24 -6.60 -0.90
CA ASP A 10 -6.22 -7.09 -1.84
C ASP A 10 -6.07 -6.14 -3.03
N ALA A 11 -7.17 -5.53 -3.48
CA ALA A 11 -7.13 -4.51 -4.53
C ALA A 11 -6.33 -3.28 -4.07
N VAL A 12 -6.48 -2.84 -2.82
CA VAL A 12 -5.72 -1.72 -2.26
C VAL A 12 -4.23 -2.07 -2.16
N VAL A 13 -3.89 -3.27 -1.70
CA VAL A 13 -2.50 -3.76 -1.60
C VAL A 13 -1.85 -3.86 -2.98
N LEU A 14 -2.59 -4.34 -3.99
CA LEU A 14 -2.11 -4.40 -5.37
C LEU A 14 -1.82 -3.00 -5.94
N VAL A 15 -2.71 -2.03 -5.72
CA VAL A 15 -2.48 -0.65 -6.15
C VAL A 15 -1.25 -0.07 -5.44
N ALA A 16 -1.09 -0.31 -4.14
CA ALA A 16 0.06 0.14 -3.38
C ALA A 16 1.37 -0.45 -3.94
N SER A 17 1.41 -1.75 -4.28
CA SER A 17 2.62 -2.36 -4.88
C SER A 17 2.96 -1.73 -6.23
N MET A 18 1.95 -1.49 -7.08
CA MET A 18 2.16 -0.83 -8.37
C MET A 18 2.70 0.60 -8.24
N VAL A 19 2.24 1.35 -7.23
CA VAL A 19 2.72 2.71 -6.96
C VAL A 19 4.19 2.69 -6.54
N VAL A 20 4.56 1.83 -5.60
CA VAL A 20 5.95 1.70 -5.13
C VAL A 20 6.86 1.25 -6.28
N ASP A 21 6.50 0.22 -7.03
CA ASP A 21 7.28 -0.28 -8.17
C ASP A 21 7.51 0.81 -9.23
N ALA A 22 6.49 1.62 -9.53
CA ALA A 22 6.60 2.70 -10.48
C ALA A 22 7.60 3.78 -10.01
N HIS A 23 7.55 4.18 -8.74
CA HIS A 23 8.45 5.20 -8.18
C HIS A 23 9.89 4.69 -8.09
N GLN A 24 10.09 3.45 -7.66
CA GLN A 24 11.41 2.80 -7.66
C GLN A 24 11.99 2.66 -9.08
N GLY A 25 11.12 2.49 -10.07
CA GLY A 25 11.47 2.53 -11.50
C GLY A 25 11.71 3.94 -12.07
N GLY A 26 11.68 4.99 -11.24
CA GLY A 26 11.92 6.38 -11.64
C GLY A 26 10.75 7.06 -12.34
N ARG A 27 9.54 6.49 -12.29
CA ARG A 27 8.35 7.11 -12.87
C ARG A 27 7.72 8.07 -11.85
N ALA A 28 7.84 9.37 -12.12
CA ALA A 28 7.16 10.39 -11.34
C ALA A 28 5.65 10.42 -11.66
N CYS A 29 4.82 10.58 -10.63
CA CYS A 29 3.40 10.88 -10.77
C CYS A 29 3.15 12.41 -10.67
N PRO A 30 1.94 12.90 -11.00
CA PRO A 30 1.61 14.33 -10.91
C PRO A 30 1.74 14.95 -9.51
N GLN A 31 1.86 14.14 -8.46
CA GLN A 31 1.97 14.58 -7.07
C GLN A 31 3.41 14.48 -6.53
N CYS A 32 4.38 14.03 -7.33
CA CYS A 32 5.78 14.07 -6.96
C CYS A 32 6.27 15.52 -6.81
N THR A 33 7.08 15.74 -5.78
CA THR A 33 7.79 16.99 -5.53
C THR A 33 9.28 16.71 -5.30
N ASP A 34 10.09 17.76 -5.21
CA ASP A 34 11.52 17.61 -4.87
C ASP A 34 11.72 17.01 -3.46
N ASP A 35 10.73 17.16 -2.57
CA ASP A 35 10.74 16.59 -1.22
C ASP A 35 10.24 15.14 -1.17
N GLY A 36 9.81 14.57 -2.31
CA GLY A 36 9.29 13.21 -2.44
C GLY A 36 7.82 13.16 -2.86
N CYS A 37 7.22 11.96 -2.71
CA CYS A 37 5.85 11.69 -3.12
C CYS A 37 5.00 11.11 -1.96
N GLY A 38 3.95 11.83 -1.58
CA GLY A 38 3.03 11.36 -0.53
C GLY A 38 2.28 10.08 -0.89
N GLN A 39 2.05 9.81 -2.19
CA GLN A 39 1.41 8.55 -2.62
C GLN A 39 2.35 7.36 -2.48
N GLU A 40 3.64 7.56 -2.74
CA GLU A 40 4.65 6.52 -2.54
C GLU A 40 4.79 6.20 -1.03
N ALA A 41 4.83 7.23 -0.19
CA ALA A 41 4.85 7.05 1.26
C ALA A 41 3.61 6.29 1.78
N TRP A 42 2.41 6.73 1.38
CA TRP A 42 1.17 6.03 1.71
C TRP A 42 1.18 4.57 1.23
N ALA A 43 1.61 4.32 0.00
CA ALA A 43 1.65 2.98 -0.56
C ALA A 43 2.63 2.08 0.21
N ALA A 44 3.81 2.59 0.57
CA ALA A 44 4.77 1.87 1.39
C ALA A 44 4.19 1.51 2.77
N ASP A 45 3.46 2.42 3.40
CA ASP A 45 2.80 2.18 4.69
C ASP A 45 1.73 1.07 4.59
N ILE A 46 0.91 1.08 3.53
CA ILE A 46 -0.08 0.02 3.29
C ILE A 46 0.59 -1.35 3.15
N LEU A 47 1.67 -1.44 2.37
CA LEU A 47 2.39 -2.70 2.18
C LEU A 47 3.02 -3.19 3.49
N ALA A 48 3.58 -2.29 4.29
CA ALA A 48 4.15 -2.62 5.60
C ALA A 48 3.08 -3.13 6.56
N GLN A 49 1.94 -2.45 6.65
CA GLN A 49 0.82 -2.86 7.50
C GLN A 49 0.25 -4.22 7.06
N HIS A 50 0.03 -4.41 5.77
CA HIS A 50 -0.46 -5.68 5.23
C HIS A 50 0.51 -6.84 5.52
N ALA A 51 1.82 -6.62 5.39
CA ALA A 51 2.82 -7.61 5.75
C ALA A 51 2.79 -7.97 7.25
N ALA A 52 2.65 -6.97 8.12
CA ALA A 52 2.53 -7.16 9.56
C ALA A 52 1.25 -7.93 9.93
N ASP A 53 0.11 -7.56 9.34
CA ASP A 53 -1.18 -8.23 9.58
C ASP A 53 -1.15 -9.69 9.12
N ARG A 54 -0.55 -9.95 7.96
CA ARG A 54 -0.36 -11.31 7.46
C ARG A 54 0.53 -12.14 8.38
N ALA A 55 1.64 -11.57 8.88
CA ALA A 55 2.50 -12.24 9.84
C ALA A 55 1.74 -12.59 11.13
N ALA A 56 1.01 -11.63 11.70
CA ALA A 56 0.19 -11.83 12.90
C ALA A 56 -0.91 -12.87 12.67
N PHE A 57 -1.54 -12.91 11.50
CA PHE A 57 -2.51 -13.93 11.14
C PHE A 57 -1.87 -15.33 11.09
N CYS A 58 -0.71 -15.46 10.42
CA CYS A 58 0.02 -16.73 10.35
C CYS A 58 0.43 -17.23 11.74
N GLU A 59 0.89 -16.35 12.62
CA GLU A 59 1.21 -16.70 14.02
C GLU A 59 -0.02 -17.24 14.77
N ARG A 60 -1.18 -16.58 14.63
CA ARG A 60 -2.43 -17.03 15.27
C ARG A 60 -2.89 -18.39 14.76
N VAL A 61 -2.84 -18.61 13.44
CA VAL A 61 -3.20 -19.89 12.82
C VAL A 61 -2.26 -21.00 13.26
N ALA A 62 -0.95 -20.74 13.38
CA ALA A 62 0.01 -21.72 13.84
C ALA A 62 -0.17 -22.10 15.33
N ALA A 63 -0.83 -21.25 16.11
CA ALA A 63 -1.12 -21.46 17.52
C ALA A 63 -2.47 -22.13 17.81
N TRP A 64 -3.28 -22.41 16.77
CA TRP A 64 -4.55 -23.15 16.86
C TRP A 64 -4.33 -24.66 16.78
#